data_AF-H0UWK3-F1
#
_entry.id   AF-H0UWK3-F1
#
_cell.length_a   1.000
_cell.length_b   1.000
_cell.length_c   1.000
_cell.angle_alpha   90.00
_cell.angle_beta   90.00
_cell.angle_gamma   90.00
#
_symmetry.space_group_name_H-M   'P 1'
#
loop_
_entity.id
_entity.type
_entity.pdbx_description
1 polymer ?
#
loop_
_entity_poly.entity_id
_entity_poly.type
_entity_poly.pdbx_seq_one_letter_code
_entity_poly.pdbx_strand_id
1 'polypeptide(L)'
;MSILTSPRGKAEVVHCRRTESQDIYCIQKLIRKFTQKLFGRLNIIYLLEKANLAITLCNDREEIMAQATFLDYPNWNVATPEAWPSVFRELDSDIPCTPLNTLFLHLFVAVNEYSVGCCKEIIRTVFKAVPDLHFIFLIVPSYMSLGSTLVTVFNPVGSVPCLTFNEDFAVYVCHRHSHYPQLHIRKARVEDHDDLMPIFMRHDTVLKDTYGEYFLAELIEAQDQENHAVVCEVEGVAVGFMSVCSRVNLRLLHECFDLGPFHGFCIPHPEDILEPPKEPRSAGMVATQGRHLMTGLPLEPSFSLLASILLPEEPGRFRPVYRGDASVFCIQLFCIDEKYEARSLDFMNFVFSLFPGKNFCIISVPQLTPEFALIQNFVKVIPFDDCTLQHDLYVFHRAGLFKSITVRLANRADTPGVEQLLSSLMLSQSILEDLAQYNEARRDPDGTPLQAFVAEVAEQVVGIAVIRNEMDIEYIRSHYNIEDFIYFNHHQRDEHGRLHHLALNPAFRHYTKFFLKEILRLGSKTCLYYPVYPQTREGKVR
;
A
#
# COMPACT_ATOMS: atom_id res chain seq x y z
N MET A 1 6.65 -18.13 -16.87
CA MET A 1 6.86 -19.58 -16.73
C MET A 1 8.35 -19.84 -16.60
N SER A 2 8.73 -20.84 -15.82
CA SER A 2 10.13 -21.19 -15.54
C SER A 2 10.36 -22.66 -15.89
N ILE A 3 11.60 -23.05 -16.20
CA ILE A 3 11.93 -24.45 -16.53
C ILE A 3 12.71 -25.05 -15.37
N LEU A 4 12.20 -26.14 -14.80
CA LEU A 4 12.91 -26.94 -13.81
C LEU A 4 13.55 -28.14 -14.48
N THR A 5 14.78 -28.45 -14.09
CA THR A 5 15.48 -29.65 -14.57
C THR A 5 15.70 -30.61 -13.41
N SER A 6 15.29 -31.86 -13.56
CA SER A 6 15.53 -32.88 -12.55
C SER A 6 17.01 -33.29 -12.50
N PRO A 7 17.47 -33.94 -11.42
CA PRO A 7 18.82 -34.53 -11.38
C PRO A 7 19.09 -35.56 -12.48
N ARG A 8 18.03 -36.07 -13.13
CA ARG A 8 18.10 -37.02 -14.26
C ARG A 8 18.03 -36.34 -15.62
N GLY A 9 18.02 -35.00 -15.67
CA GLY A 9 18.00 -34.21 -16.90
C GLY A 9 16.60 -34.02 -17.52
N LYS A 10 15.52 -34.43 -16.84
CA LYS A 10 14.15 -34.19 -17.33
C LYS A 10 13.75 -32.75 -17.06
N ALA A 11 13.35 -32.03 -18.10
CA ALA A 11 12.85 -30.66 -17.99
C ALA A 11 11.32 -30.65 -17.83
N GLU A 12 10.82 -29.82 -16.94
CA GLU A 12 9.40 -29.52 -16.74
C GLU A 12 9.23 -28.00 -16.75
N VAL A 13 8.27 -27.51 -17.53
CA VAL A 13 7.88 -26.09 -17.47
C VAL A 13 6.87 -25.94 -16.33
N VAL A 14 7.07 -24.90 -15.54
CA VAL A 14 6.29 -24.64 -14.33
C VAL A 14 5.84 -23.20 -14.25
N HIS A 15 4.75 -22.99 -13.51
CA HIS A 15 4.24 -21.68 -13.16
C HIS A 15 3.73 -21.68 -11.71
N CYS A 16 3.78 -20.51 -11.08
CA CYS A 16 3.26 -20.31 -9.72
C CYS A 16 1.90 -19.62 -9.78
N ARG A 17 1.02 -19.99 -8.86
CA ARG A 17 -0.21 -19.25 -8.55
C ARG A 17 -0.45 -19.23 -7.04
N ARG A 18 -1.41 -18.40 -6.60
CA ARG A 18 -1.90 -18.47 -5.21
C ARG A 18 -2.52 -19.85 -4.98
N THR A 19 -2.30 -20.39 -3.77
CA THR A 19 -2.91 -21.65 -3.36
C THR A 19 -4.41 -21.49 -3.22
N GLU A 20 -5.14 -22.49 -3.71
CA GLU A 20 -6.60 -22.53 -3.67
C GLU A 20 -7.08 -23.68 -2.79
N SER A 21 -8.33 -23.62 -2.34
CA SER A 21 -8.93 -24.67 -1.48
C SER A 21 -8.97 -26.05 -2.15
N GLN A 22 -9.07 -26.10 -3.48
CA GLN A 22 -9.00 -27.34 -4.26
C GLN A 22 -7.62 -28.02 -4.19
N ASP A 23 -6.55 -27.30 -3.86
CA ASP A 23 -5.19 -27.84 -3.79
C ASP A 23 -4.99 -28.74 -2.55
N ILE A 24 -5.86 -28.62 -1.54
CA ILE A 24 -5.70 -29.23 -0.21
C ILE A 24 -5.47 -30.74 -0.30
N TYR A 25 -6.23 -31.44 -1.14
CA TYR A 25 -6.10 -32.89 -1.32
C TYR A 25 -4.72 -33.28 -1.86
N CYS A 26 -4.22 -32.54 -2.85
CA CYS A 26 -2.91 -32.78 -3.45
C CYS A 26 -1.77 -32.40 -2.48
N ILE A 27 -1.91 -31.31 -1.74
CA ILE A 27 -0.97 -30.90 -0.68
C ILE A 27 -0.85 -32.01 0.36
N GLN A 28 -1.98 -32.55 0.84
CA GLN A 28 -2.00 -33.63 1.81
C GLN A 28 -1.28 -34.89 1.32
N LYS A 29 -1.37 -35.23 0.04
CA LYS A 29 -0.63 -36.35 -0.57
C LYS A 29 0.88 -36.13 -0.60
N LEU A 30 1.35 -34.88 -0.67
CA LEU A 30 2.77 -34.56 -0.68
C LEU A 30 3.38 -34.50 0.73
N ILE A 31 2.56 -34.43 1.79
CA ILE A 31 3.03 -34.46 3.18
C ILE A 31 3.61 -35.83 3.52
N ARG A 32 4.80 -35.82 4.11
CA ARG A 32 5.51 -37.04 4.54
C ARG A 32 5.86 -36.98 6.01
N LYS A 33 6.32 -38.10 6.56
CA LYS A 33 6.83 -38.18 7.93
C LYS A 33 7.92 -37.14 8.22
N PHE A 34 8.79 -36.86 7.26
CA PHE A 34 9.82 -35.82 7.39
C PHE A 34 9.21 -34.41 7.51
N THR A 35 8.24 -34.07 6.66
CA THR A 35 7.48 -32.81 6.73
C THR A 35 6.83 -32.62 8.09
N GLN A 36 6.16 -33.66 8.61
CA GLN A 36 5.50 -33.62 9.92
C GLN A 36 6.49 -33.44 11.09
N LYS A 37 7.73 -33.91 10.95
CA LYS A 37 8.77 -33.68 11.96
C LYS A 37 9.32 -32.25 11.92
N LEU A 38 9.44 -31.65 10.73
CA LEU A 38 9.94 -30.28 10.57
C LEU A 38 8.92 -29.22 10.96
N PHE A 39 7.67 -29.38 10.52
CA PHE A 39 6.62 -28.37 10.63
C PHE A 39 5.52 -28.73 11.64
N GLY A 40 5.62 -29.91 12.27
CA GLY A 40 4.59 -30.41 13.18
C GLY A 40 3.38 -31.02 12.46
N ARG A 41 2.35 -31.34 13.25
CA ARG A 41 1.06 -31.83 12.73
C ARG A 41 0.16 -30.63 12.45
N LEU A 42 -0.08 -30.37 11.18
CA LEU A 42 -0.79 -29.18 10.72
C LEU A 42 -2.20 -29.53 10.22
N ASN A 43 -3.19 -28.71 10.60
CA ASN A 43 -4.47 -28.67 9.90
C ASN A 43 -4.32 -27.77 8.68
N ILE A 44 -4.20 -28.36 7.48
CA ILE A 44 -3.91 -27.64 6.24
C ILE A 44 -5.00 -26.63 5.89
N ILE A 45 -6.27 -26.96 6.15
CA ILE A 45 -7.39 -26.06 5.86
C ILE A 45 -7.29 -24.82 6.74
N TYR A 46 -7.05 -25.00 8.04
CA TYR A 46 -6.86 -23.90 8.98
C TYR A 46 -5.62 -23.07 8.65
N LEU A 47 -4.51 -23.72 8.29
CA LEU A 47 -3.27 -23.05 7.95
C LEU A 47 -3.40 -22.17 6.71
N LEU A 48 -4.07 -22.66 5.66
CA LEU A 48 -4.29 -21.88 4.44
C LEU A 48 -5.24 -20.72 4.67
N GLU A 49 -6.27 -20.90 5.49
CA GLU A 49 -7.23 -19.83 5.83
C GLU A 49 -6.55 -18.65 6.52
N LYS A 50 -5.60 -18.93 7.42
CA LYS A 50 -4.88 -17.89 8.18
C LYS A 50 -3.61 -17.40 7.48
N ALA A 51 -3.27 -17.94 6.31
CA ALA A 51 -2.00 -17.64 5.65
C ALA A 51 -1.93 -16.19 5.14
N ASN A 52 -0.82 -15.50 5.39
CA ASN A 52 -0.56 -14.21 4.73
C ASN A 52 -0.24 -14.40 3.24
N LEU A 53 0.42 -15.51 2.90
CA LEU A 53 0.71 -15.88 1.52
C LEU A 53 0.86 -17.40 1.41
N ALA A 54 0.17 -18.00 0.44
CA ALA A 54 0.35 -19.40 0.08
C ALA A 54 0.53 -19.51 -1.43
N ILE A 55 1.57 -20.24 -1.86
CA ILE A 55 1.92 -20.39 -3.27
C ILE A 55 1.94 -21.86 -3.63
N THR A 56 1.22 -22.19 -4.72
CA THR A 56 1.23 -23.50 -5.37
C THR A 56 2.03 -23.38 -6.67
N LEU A 57 2.93 -24.34 -6.89
CA LEU A 57 3.68 -24.50 -8.13
C LEU A 57 3.11 -25.67 -8.92
N CYS A 58 2.68 -25.40 -10.16
CA CYS A 58 2.11 -26.39 -11.08
C CYS A 58 3.02 -26.57 -12.30
N ASN A 59 2.95 -27.74 -12.93
CA ASN A 59 3.48 -27.95 -14.27
C ASN A 59 2.47 -27.49 -15.35
N ASP A 60 2.85 -27.60 -16.62
CA ASP A 60 1.98 -27.29 -17.78
C ASP A 60 0.68 -28.13 -17.86
N ARG A 61 0.58 -29.20 -17.07
CA ARG A 61 -0.61 -30.06 -16.98
C ARG A 61 -1.50 -29.71 -15.79
N GLU A 62 -1.23 -28.60 -15.10
CA GLU A 62 -1.88 -28.20 -13.85
C GLU A 62 -1.70 -29.19 -12.69
N GLU A 63 -0.68 -30.05 -12.77
CA GLU A 63 -0.34 -30.97 -11.68
C GLU A 63 0.51 -30.24 -10.64
N ILE A 64 0.10 -30.32 -9.38
CA ILE A 64 0.81 -29.67 -8.27
C ILE A 64 2.16 -30.35 -8.04
N MET A 65 3.23 -29.60 -8.27
CA MET A 65 4.61 -30.03 -8.04
C MET A 65 5.12 -29.67 -6.66
N ALA A 66 4.69 -28.52 -6.11
CA ALA A 66 5.07 -28.08 -4.79
C ALA A 66 4.10 -27.04 -4.24
N GLN A 67 4.13 -26.86 -2.93
CA GLN A 67 3.35 -25.84 -2.24
C GLN A 67 4.13 -25.32 -1.03
N ALA A 68 4.00 -24.02 -0.76
CA ALA A 68 4.52 -23.40 0.45
C ALA A 68 3.55 -22.40 1.06
N THR A 69 3.47 -22.38 2.39
CA THR A 69 2.64 -21.45 3.16
C THR A 69 3.51 -20.58 4.05
N PHE A 70 3.22 -19.28 4.06
CA PHE A 70 3.94 -18.26 4.81
C PHE A 70 3.00 -17.47 5.71
N LEU A 71 3.44 -17.25 6.95
CA LEU A 71 2.77 -16.37 7.91
C LEU A 71 3.72 -15.33 8.48
N ASP A 72 3.18 -14.34 9.17
CA ASP A 72 3.89 -13.20 9.77
C ASP A 72 4.33 -13.42 11.23
N TYR A 73 4.25 -14.67 11.70
CA TYR A 73 4.74 -15.11 13.00
C TYR A 73 5.47 -16.46 12.89
N PRO A 74 6.35 -16.82 13.86
CA PRO A 74 7.12 -18.07 13.83
C PRO A 74 6.28 -19.35 13.67
N ASN A 75 6.79 -20.34 12.93
CA ASN A 75 6.12 -21.62 12.68
C ASN A 75 6.15 -22.59 13.88
N TRP A 76 6.94 -22.27 14.91
CA TRP A 76 6.96 -22.95 16.19
C TRP A 76 6.78 -21.92 17.31
N ASN A 77 6.33 -22.38 18.47
CA ASN A 77 6.04 -21.52 19.61
C ASN A 77 7.33 -21.08 20.32
N VAL A 78 8.16 -20.28 19.64
CA VAL A 78 9.40 -19.68 20.16
C VAL A 78 9.19 -18.22 20.57
N ALA A 79 8.16 -17.58 20.01
CA ALA A 79 7.72 -16.24 20.38
C ALA A 79 6.23 -16.09 20.04
N THR A 80 5.52 -15.22 20.76
CA THR A 80 4.14 -14.86 20.40
C THR A 80 4.13 -14.00 19.13
N PRO A 81 3.00 -13.94 18.40
CA PRO A 81 2.89 -13.10 17.21
C PRO A 81 3.27 -11.65 17.45
N GLU A 82 3.05 -11.11 18.65
CA GLU A 82 3.34 -9.72 19.03
C GLU A 82 4.83 -9.50 19.34
N ALA A 83 5.47 -10.47 20.01
CA ALA A 83 6.78 -10.33 20.65
C ALA A 83 7.96 -10.81 19.80
N TRP A 84 7.72 -11.57 18.73
CA TRP A 84 8.80 -12.14 17.92
C TRP A 84 9.85 -11.12 17.41
N PRO A 85 9.52 -9.85 17.04
CA PRO A 85 10.52 -8.92 16.54
C PRO A 85 11.64 -8.63 17.55
N SER A 86 11.33 -8.63 18.85
CA SER A 86 12.33 -8.42 19.90
C SER A 86 13.23 -9.65 20.04
N VAL A 87 12.65 -10.85 20.08
CA VAL A 87 13.39 -12.12 20.21
C VAL A 87 14.38 -12.31 19.06
N PHE A 88 13.97 -12.00 17.83
CA PHE A 88 14.82 -12.19 16.65
C PHE A 88 15.90 -11.11 16.52
N ARG A 89 15.66 -9.90 17.04
CA ARG A 89 16.68 -8.84 17.11
C ARG A 89 17.76 -9.15 18.14
N GLU A 90 17.39 -9.79 19.25
CA GLU A 90 18.35 -10.26 20.25
C GLU A 90 19.18 -11.45 19.74
N LEU A 91 18.60 -12.27 18.85
CA LEU A 91 19.29 -13.40 18.23
C LEU A 91 20.41 -12.94 17.29
N ASP A 92 20.15 -11.95 16.44
CA ASP A 92 21.14 -11.36 15.53
C ASP A 92 20.80 -9.89 15.24
N SER A 93 21.58 -8.96 15.78
CA SER A 93 21.36 -7.53 15.58
C SER A 93 21.74 -7.04 14.18
N ASP A 94 22.49 -7.82 13.41
CA ASP A 94 22.87 -7.47 12.04
C ASP A 94 21.75 -7.77 11.03
N ILE A 95 20.69 -8.48 11.45
CA ILE A 95 19.51 -8.74 10.65
C ILE A 95 18.37 -7.77 11.07
N PRO A 96 18.12 -6.67 10.33
CA PRO A 96 17.09 -5.69 10.66
C PRO A 96 15.68 -6.20 10.29
N CYS A 97 15.25 -7.30 10.90
CA CYS A 97 13.92 -7.88 10.69
C CYS A 97 12.82 -7.05 11.38
N THR A 98 11.71 -6.86 10.67
CA THR A 98 10.52 -6.13 11.10
C THR A 98 9.26 -6.85 10.59
N PRO A 99 8.07 -6.58 11.17
CA PRO A 99 6.81 -7.13 10.65
C PRO A 99 6.50 -6.77 9.18
N LEU A 100 7.06 -5.66 8.69
CA LEU A 100 6.91 -5.23 7.30
C LEU A 100 7.73 -6.09 6.33
N ASN A 101 8.96 -6.47 6.71
CA ASN A 101 9.94 -7.06 5.81
C ASN A 101 10.23 -8.55 6.05
N THR A 102 9.41 -9.22 6.86
CA THR A 102 9.65 -10.59 7.32
C THR A 102 8.41 -11.48 7.20
N LEU A 103 8.62 -12.72 6.76
CA LEU A 103 7.66 -13.82 6.81
C LEU A 103 8.34 -15.09 7.33
N PHE A 104 7.54 -16.07 7.73
CA PHE A 104 7.98 -17.36 8.24
C PHE A 104 7.41 -18.47 7.38
N LEU A 105 8.24 -19.45 7.01
CA LEU A 105 7.81 -20.62 6.28
C LEU A 105 7.14 -21.62 7.24
N HIS A 106 5.83 -21.81 7.11
CA HIS A 106 5.05 -22.73 7.95
C HIS A 106 4.83 -24.10 7.34
N LEU A 107 4.92 -24.20 6.02
CA LEU A 107 4.80 -25.47 5.32
C LEU A 107 5.58 -25.40 4.01
N PHE A 108 6.32 -26.46 3.72
CA PHE A 108 6.84 -26.72 2.38
C PHE A 108 6.68 -28.19 2.04
N VAL A 109 6.04 -28.46 0.90
CA VAL A 109 5.90 -29.80 0.33
C VAL A 109 6.24 -29.77 -1.15
N ALA A 110 6.90 -30.81 -1.65
CA ALA A 110 7.27 -30.90 -3.06
C ALA A 110 7.42 -32.35 -3.52
N VAL A 111 7.26 -32.56 -4.82
CA VAL A 111 7.67 -33.78 -5.50
C VAL A 111 9.20 -33.89 -5.42
N ASN A 112 9.70 -35.03 -4.94
CA ASN A 112 11.13 -35.25 -4.66
C ASN A 112 12.06 -34.86 -5.81
N GLU A 113 11.71 -35.31 -7.01
CA GLU A 113 12.55 -35.19 -8.19
C GLU A 113 12.86 -33.73 -8.54
N TYR A 114 11.96 -32.80 -8.23
CA TYR A 114 12.10 -31.37 -8.56
C TYR A 114 12.20 -30.47 -7.32
N SER A 115 12.24 -31.05 -6.12
CA SER A 115 12.12 -30.34 -4.83
C SER A 115 13.00 -29.08 -4.70
N VAL A 116 14.27 -29.15 -5.09
CA VAL A 116 15.21 -28.00 -5.07
C VAL A 116 14.79 -26.89 -6.02
N GLY A 117 14.46 -27.26 -7.27
CA GLY A 117 13.98 -26.31 -8.27
C GLY A 117 12.68 -25.65 -7.85
N CYS A 118 11.74 -26.45 -7.34
CA CYS A 118 10.46 -25.95 -6.82
C CYS A 118 10.65 -24.97 -5.66
N CYS A 119 11.54 -25.30 -4.71
CA CYS A 119 11.82 -24.45 -3.56
C CYS A 119 12.37 -23.08 -4.00
N LYS A 120 13.39 -23.07 -4.87
CA LYS A 120 13.99 -21.83 -5.38
C LYS A 120 12.98 -20.97 -6.14
N GLU A 121 12.13 -21.60 -6.95
CA GLU A 121 11.13 -20.87 -7.74
C GLU A 121 10.01 -20.28 -6.89
N ILE A 122 9.53 -21.02 -5.89
CA ILE A 122 8.57 -20.51 -4.90
C ILE A 122 9.17 -19.34 -4.14
N ILE A 123 10.39 -19.47 -3.60
CA ILE A 123 11.04 -18.39 -2.85
C ILE A 123 11.23 -17.13 -3.71
N ARG A 124 11.67 -17.30 -4.97
CA ARG A 124 11.76 -16.19 -5.92
C ARG A 124 10.40 -15.51 -6.15
N THR A 125 9.35 -16.31 -6.30
CA THR A 125 7.99 -15.81 -6.50
C THR A 125 7.48 -15.04 -5.30
N VAL A 126 7.72 -15.53 -4.08
CA VAL A 126 7.36 -14.84 -2.82
C VAL A 126 8.04 -13.47 -2.75
N PHE A 127 9.35 -13.39 -3.00
CA PHE A 127 10.08 -12.12 -3.01
C PHE A 127 9.69 -11.18 -4.17
N LYS A 128 9.12 -11.71 -5.26
CA LYS A 128 8.52 -10.88 -6.32
C LYS A 128 7.14 -10.35 -5.90
N ALA A 129 6.34 -11.17 -5.24
CA ALA A 129 4.95 -10.86 -4.87
C ALA A 129 4.84 -9.87 -3.70
N VAL A 130 5.83 -9.82 -2.80
CA VAL A 130 5.84 -8.92 -1.65
C VAL A 130 7.07 -7.99 -1.74
N PRO A 131 6.92 -6.76 -2.27
CA PRO A 131 8.04 -5.86 -2.50
C PRO A 131 8.82 -5.46 -1.26
N ASP A 132 8.20 -5.37 -0.09
CA ASP A 132 8.87 -5.01 1.16
C ASP A 132 9.56 -6.19 1.85
N LEU A 133 9.30 -7.43 1.43
CA LEU A 133 9.85 -8.63 2.05
C LEU A 133 11.35 -8.76 1.77
N HIS A 134 12.15 -8.87 2.82
CA HIS A 134 13.60 -9.03 2.75
C HIS A 134 14.07 -10.37 3.33
N PHE A 135 13.36 -10.88 4.33
CA PHE A 135 13.74 -12.07 5.08
C PHE A 135 12.59 -13.07 5.11
N ILE A 136 12.90 -14.34 4.87
CA ILE A 136 12.03 -15.46 5.20
C ILE A 136 12.74 -16.29 6.26
N PHE A 137 12.12 -16.47 7.42
CA PHE A 137 12.66 -17.32 8.47
C PHE A 137 12.03 -18.71 8.44
N LEU A 138 12.79 -19.68 8.95
CA LEU A 138 12.33 -21.03 9.20
C LEU A 138 12.89 -21.50 10.54
N ILE A 139 12.00 -21.94 11.42
CA ILE A 139 12.35 -22.50 12.73
C ILE A 139 12.15 -24.01 12.65
N VAL A 140 13.10 -24.78 13.14
CA VAL A 140 13.02 -26.26 13.18
C VAL A 140 13.59 -26.80 14.49
N PRO A 141 13.11 -27.96 14.98
CA PRO A 141 13.69 -28.58 16.16
C PRO A 141 15.19 -28.83 15.97
N SER A 142 16.04 -28.49 16.94
CA SER A 142 17.51 -28.50 16.75
C SER A 142 18.10 -29.88 16.43
N TYR A 143 17.40 -30.97 16.79
CA TYR A 143 17.81 -32.34 16.45
C TYR A 143 17.50 -32.75 15.00
N MET A 144 16.77 -31.92 14.24
CA MET A 144 16.43 -32.16 12.84
C MET A 144 17.36 -31.41 11.90
N SER A 145 17.67 -32.00 10.75
CA SER A 145 18.29 -31.28 9.63
C SER A 145 17.21 -30.77 8.66
N LEU A 146 17.49 -29.65 7.99
CA LEU A 146 16.62 -29.06 6.96
C LEU A 146 16.39 -29.97 5.74
N GLY A 147 17.17 -31.05 5.60
CA GLY A 147 17.20 -31.88 4.41
C GLY A 147 17.91 -31.18 3.23
N SER A 148 18.11 -31.93 2.15
CA SER A 148 18.86 -31.48 0.98
C SER A 148 18.20 -30.35 0.18
N THR A 149 16.91 -30.11 0.38
CA THR A 149 16.15 -29.08 -0.35
C THR A 149 16.25 -27.72 0.33
N LEU A 150 15.80 -27.60 1.58
CA LEU A 150 15.67 -26.31 2.27
C LEU A 150 17.05 -25.71 2.59
N VAL A 151 18.07 -26.53 2.84
CA VAL A 151 19.45 -26.08 3.06
C VAL A 151 20.04 -25.32 1.86
N THR A 152 19.44 -25.42 0.67
CA THR A 152 19.92 -24.71 -0.53
C THR A 152 19.49 -23.24 -0.59
N VAL A 153 18.56 -22.81 0.27
CA VAL A 153 18.02 -21.45 0.29
C VAL A 153 18.05 -20.81 1.69
N PHE A 154 18.19 -21.62 2.74
CA PHE A 154 18.20 -21.20 4.13
C PHE A 154 19.60 -21.35 4.75
N ASN A 155 20.09 -20.28 5.38
CA ASN A 155 21.34 -20.26 6.14
C ASN A 155 21.05 -20.26 7.65
N PRO A 156 21.86 -20.94 8.47
CA PRO A 156 21.68 -20.93 9.92
C PRO A 156 21.99 -19.54 10.50
N VAL A 157 21.19 -19.11 11.48
CA VAL A 157 21.40 -17.86 12.25
C VAL A 157 21.83 -18.18 13.67
N GLY A 158 21.07 -19.06 14.34
CA GLY A 158 21.31 -19.42 15.73
C GLY A 158 20.23 -20.34 16.27
N SER A 159 20.06 -20.36 17.59
CA SER A 159 19.04 -21.16 18.26
C SER A 159 18.26 -20.34 19.27
N VAL A 160 16.97 -20.65 19.43
CA VAL A 160 16.06 -20.02 20.39
C VAL A 160 15.34 -21.10 21.20
N PRO A 161 15.08 -20.86 22.50
CA PRO A 161 14.33 -21.81 23.31
C PRO A 161 12.84 -21.79 22.92
N CYS A 162 12.18 -22.94 22.98
CA CYS A 162 10.74 -23.01 22.82
C CYS A 162 10.00 -22.57 24.10
N LEU A 163 8.90 -21.84 23.95
CA LEU A 163 8.06 -21.41 25.07
C LEU A 163 7.26 -22.56 25.70
N THR A 164 7.01 -23.64 24.96
CA THR A 164 6.20 -24.79 25.41
C THR A 164 7.00 -26.03 25.76
N PHE A 165 8.17 -26.22 25.14
CA PHE A 165 9.00 -27.41 25.31
C PHE A 165 10.36 -27.00 25.85
N ASN A 166 10.99 -27.84 26.68
CA ASN A 166 12.36 -27.63 27.14
C ASN A 166 13.37 -28.10 26.07
N GLU A 167 13.17 -27.65 24.83
CA GLU A 167 13.99 -27.98 23.66
C GLU A 167 14.35 -26.70 22.90
N ASP A 168 15.59 -26.65 22.42
CA ASP A 168 16.06 -25.56 21.58
C ASP A 168 15.63 -25.78 20.12
N PHE A 169 15.31 -24.69 19.45
CA PHE A 169 14.97 -24.68 18.03
C PHE A 169 16.01 -23.89 17.25
N ALA A 170 16.48 -24.48 16.15
CA ALA A 170 17.40 -23.83 15.23
C ALA A 170 16.63 -22.88 14.31
N VAL A 171 17.16 -21.67 14.17
CA VAL A 171 16.61 -20.59 13.34
C VAL A 171 17.46 -20.46 12.09
N TYR A 172 16.77 -20.44 10.94
CA TYR A 172 17.38 -20.24 9.65
C TYR A 172 16.74 -19.06 8.92
N VAL A 173 17.53 -18.37 8.10
CA VAL A 173 17.12 -17.22 7.31
C VAL A 173 17.39 -17.43 5.83
N CYS A 174 16.44 -17.01 5.01
CA CYS A 174 16.58 -16.88 3.57
C CYS A 174 16.55 -15.39 3.23
N HIS A 175 17.64 -14.89 2.64
CA HIS A 175 17.77 -13.48 2.26
C HIS A 175 17.30 -13.28 0.83
N ARG A 176 16.56 -12.19 0.61
CA ARG A 176 16.09 -11.82 -0.74
C ARG A 176 17.20 -11.72 -1.77
N HIS A 177 18.30 -11.04 -1.43
CA HIS A 177 19.38 -10.73 -2.38
C HIS A 177 20.04 -12.00 -2.96
N SER A 178 19.90 -13.15 -2.28
CA SER A 178 20.40 -14.44 -2.76
C SER A 178 19.54 -15.05 -3.89
N HIS A 179 18.32 -14.55 -4.09
CA HIS A 179 17.32 -15.14 -5.00
C HIS A 179 16.71 -14.14 -5.98
N TYR A 180 16.77 -12.85 -5.65
CA TYR A 180 16.19 -11.76 -6.43
C TYR A 180 17.18 -10.59 -6.48
N PRO A 181 17.61 -10.12 -7.66
CA PRO A 181 18.67 -9.13 -7.79
C PRO A 181 18.26 -7.77 -7.19
N GLN A 182 19.26 -7.03 -6.73
CA GLN A 182 19.09 -5.65 -6.32
C GLN A 182 19.19 -4.76 -7.55
N LEU A 183 18.18 -3.91 -7.75
CA LEU A 183 18.18 -2.92 -8.82
C LEU A 183 19.18 -1.80 -8.48
N HIS A 184 20.08 -1.47 -9.41
CA HIS A 184 20.95 -0.31 -9.26
C HIS A 184 20.39 0.84 -10.09
N ILE A 185 20.13 1.98 -9.45
CA ILE A 185 19.56 3.15 -10.11
C ILE A 185 20.65 4.18 -10.34
N ARG A 186 20.77 4.67 -11.58
CA ARG A 186 21.75 5.69 -11.98
C ARG A 186 21.20 6.61 -13.06
N LYS A 187 21.90 7.71 -13.34
CA LYS A 187 21.58 8.54 -14.52
C LYS A 187 21.74 7.73 -15.81
N ALA A 188 20.82 7.98 -16.74
CA ALA A 188 20.82 7.39 -18.07
C ALA A 188 21.99 7.94 -18.89
N ARG A 189 22.49 7.11 -19.80
CA ARG A 189 23.55 7.40 -20.78
C ARG A 189 23.03 7.02 -22.16
N VAL A 190 23.59 7.63 -23.20
CA VAL A 190 23.14 7.40 -24.58
C VAL A 190 23.29 5.92 -24.98
N GLU A 191 24.29 5.22 -24.42
CA GLU A 191 24.48 3.77 -24.60
C GLU A 191 23.32 2.91 -24.10
N ASP A 192 22.51 3.40 -23.15
CA ASP A 192 21.37 2.65 -22.61
C ASP A 192 20.19 2.58 -23.61
N HIS A 193 20.24 3.35 -24.70
CA HIS A 193 19.20 3.37 -25.73
C HIS A 193 18.88 1.97 -26.25
N ASP A 194 19.91 1.22 -26.66
CA ASP A 194 19.73 -0.07 -27.33
C ASP A 194 19.14 -1.13 -26.41
N ASP A 195 19.45 -1.07 -25.12
CA ASP A 195 18.90 -1.95 -24.08
C ASP A 195 17.42 -1.65 -23.79
N LEU A 196 17.04 -0.36 -23.81
CA LEU A 196 15.71 0.11 -23.43
C LEU A 196 14.70 0.03 -24.58
N MET A 197 15.14 0.18 -25.83
CA MET A 197 14.23 0.16 -26.99
C MET A 197 13.37 -1.11 -27.08
N PRO A 198 13.91 -2.33 -26.88
CA PRO A 198 13.09 -3.55 -26.84
C PRO A 198 12.01 -3.53 -25.75
N ILE A 199 12.24 -2.85 -24.63
CA ILE A 199 11.28 -2.73 -23.52
C ILE A 199 10.14 -1.81 -23.94
N PHE A 200 10.45 -0.63 -24.50
CA PHE A 200 9.43 0.30 -24.99
C PHE A 200 8.56 -0.30 -26.10
N MET A 201 9.16 -1.00 -27.06
CA MET A 201 8.43 -1.59 -28.20
C MET A 201 7.48 -2.72 -27.81
N ARG A 202 7.65 -3.33 -26.63
CA ARG A 202 6.69 -4.32 -26.10
C ARG A 202 5.43 -3.67 -25.52
N HIS A 203 5.56 -2.48 -24.95
CA HIS A 203 4.49 -1.83 -24.20
C HIS A 203 3.70 -0.82 -25.03
N ASP A 204 4.33 -0.15 -26.00
CA ASP A 204 3.63 0.87 -26.77
C ASP A 204 4.27 1.11 -28.15
N THR A 205 3.56 0.78 -29.22
CA THR A 205 3.98 1.13 -30.59
C THR A 205 3.69 2.61 -30.91
N VAL A 206 2.78 3.26 -30.16
CA VAL A 206 2.34 4.64 -30.41
C VAL A 206 3.42 5.65 -30.04
N LEU A 207 4.26 5.37 -29.02
CA LEU A 207 5.38 6.24 -28.67
C LEU A 207 6.40 6.38 -29.81
N LYS A 208 6.69 5.27 -30.51
CA LYS A 208 7.55 5.28 -31.69
C LYS A 208 6.95 6.13 -32.81
N ASP A 209 5.65 5.97 -33.04
CA ASP A 209 4.93 6.68 -34.10
C ASP A 209 4.76 8.18 -33.79
N THR A 210 4.72 8.55 -32.50
CA THR A 210 4.49 9.93 -32.04
C THR A 210 5.80 10.72 -31.89
N TYR A 211 6.86 10.10 -31.40
CA TYR A 211 8.12 10.78 -31.04
C TYR A 211 9.33 10.36 -31.90
N GLY A 212 9.17 9.39 -32.81
CA GLY A 212 10.22 8.93 -33.73
C GLY A 212 11.15 7.86 -33.13
N GLU A 213 12.11 7.36 -33.91
CA GLU A 213 13.01 6.27 -33.48
C GLU A 213 14.09 6.71 -32.48
N TYR A 214 14.37 8.02 -32.40
CA TYR A 214 15.47 8.59 -31.60
C TYR A 214 15.01 9.34 -30.35
N PHE A 215 13.71 9.32 -30.03
CA PHE A 215 13.13 10.10 -28.93
C PHE A 215 13.85 9.86 -27.59
N LEU A 216 14.25 8.61 -27.33
CA LEU A 216 14.88 8.24 -26.08
C LEU A 216 16.30 8.81 -25.98
N ALA A 217 17.05 8.81 -27.09
CA ALA A 217 18.37 9.44 -27.15
C ALA A 217 18.26 10.96 -26.91
N GLU A 218 17.30 11.62 -27.56
CA GLU A 218 17.04 13.05 -27.36
C GLU A 218 16.68 13.39 -25.90
N LEU A 219 15.83 12.58 -25.25
CA LEU A 219 15.49 12.74 -23.84
C LEU A 219 16.70 12.55 -22.90
N ILE A 220 17.58 11.60 -23.22
CA ILE A 220 18.80 11.33 -22.45
C ILE A 220 19.83 12.45 -22.66
N GLU A 221 19.93 13.01 -23.86
CA GLU A 221 20.85 14.11 -24.18
C GLU A 221 20.37 15.45 -23.61
N ALA A 222 19.05 15.68 -23.57
CA ALA A 222 18.43 16.92 -23.09
C ALA A 222 18.37 17.05 -21.55
N GLN A 223 19.15 16.25 -20.81
CA GLN A 223 19.22 16.36 -19.34
C GLN A 223 19.86 17.69 -18.91
N ASP A 224 19.25 18.36 -17.94
CA ASP A 224 19.70 19.63 -17.39
C ASP A 224 19.47 19.70 -15.86
N GLN A 225 19.31 20.90 -15.29
CA GLN A 225 19.02 21.05 -13.86
C GLN A 225 17.57 20.66 -13.50
N GLU A 226 16.65 20.81 -14.44
CA GLU A 226 15.21 20.62 -14.29
C GLU A 226 14.72 19.28 -14.84
N ASN A 227 15.41 18.72 -15.83
CA ASN A 227 15.10 17.48 -16.54
C ASN A 227 16.18 16.44 -16.29
N HIS A 228 15.80 15.25 -15.81
CA HIS A 228 16.74 14.14 -15.61
C HIS A 228 16.17 12.86 -16.21
N ALA A 229 17.06 12.04 -16.76
CA ALA A 229 16.76 10.70 -17.25
C ALA A 229 17.52 9.69 -16.39
N VAL A 230 16.81 8.69 -15.90
CA VAL A 230 17.32 7.73 -14.92
C VAL A 230 17.04 6.32 -15.43
N VAL A 231 18.01 5.43 -15.28
CA VAL A 231 17.85 4.01 -15.60
C VAL A 231 18.01 3.13 -14.36
N CYS A 232 17.38 1.97 -14.45
CA CYS A 232 17.63 0.85 -13.57
C CYS A 232 18.49 -0.17 -14.30
N GLU A 233 19.65 -0.55 -13.75
CA GLU A 233 20.53 -1.57 -14.30
C GLU A 233 20.57 -2.84 -13.44
N VAL A 234 20.70 -3.99 -14.12
CA VAL A 234 20.97 -5.30 -13.53
C VAL A 234 22.09 -5.94 -14.32
N GLU A 235 23.18 -6.31 -13.65
CA GLU A 235 24.35 -6.95 -14.28
C GLU A 235 24.93 -6.14 -15.47
N GLY A 236 24.81 -4.80 -15.41
CA GLY A 236 25.32 -3.88 -16.43
C GLY A 236 24.39 -3.60 -17.61
N VAL A 237 23.18 -4.17 -17.63
CA VAL A 237 22.17 -3.95 -18.67
C VAL A 237 21.05 -3.07 -18.14
N ALA A 238 20.62 -2.06 -18.90
CA ALA A 238 19.50 -1.21 -18.54
C ALA A 238 18.17 -1.97 -18.71
N VAL A 239 17.41 -2.12 -17.62
CA VAL A 239 16.15 -2.88 -17.57
C VAL A 239 14.94 -2.01 -17.22
N GLY A 240 15.12 -0.69 -17.11
CA GLY A 240 14.04 0.27 -16.91
C GLY A 240 14.53 1.70 -17.02
N PHE A 241 13.60 2.62 -17.29
CA PHE A 241 13.84 4.02 -17.57
C PHE A 241 12.78 4.91 -16.91
N MET A 242 13.19 6.08 -16.42
CA MET A 242 12.32 7.11 -15.89
C MET A 242 12.83 8.50 -16.29
N SER A 243 11.99 9.27 -16.99
CA SER A 243 12.22 10.69 -17.28
C SER A 243 11.42 11.54 -16.31
N VAL A 244 12.08 12.52 -15.68
CA VAL A 244 11.49 13.40 -14.66
C VAL A 244 11.79 14.87 -14.93
N CYS A 245 10.82 15.73 -14.63
CA CYS A 245 10.90 17.16 -14.88
C CYS A 245 10.36 17.99 -13.71
N SER A 246 11.08 19.02 -13.28
CA SER A 246 10.62 19.94 -12.23
C SER A 246 9.66 21.04 -12.72
N ARG A 247 9.53 21.23 -14.05
CA ARG A 247 8.62 22.22 -14.66
C ARG A 247 7.20 21.68 -14.73
N VAL A 248 6.41 21.97 -13.70
CA VAL A 248 4.99 21.56 -13.60
C VAL A 248 4.07 22.77 -13.80
N ASN A 249 3.02 22.63 -14.60
CA ASN A 249 1.99 23.66 -14.75
C ASN A 249 1.02 23.63 -13.56
N LEU A 250 1.44 24.22 -12.44
CA LEU A 250 0.64 24.26 -11.20
C LEU A 250 -0.70 24.98 -11.37
N ARG A 251 -0.79 26.00 -12.24
CA ARG A 251 -2.03 26.73 -12.49
C ARG A 251 -3.14 25.81 -13.00
N LEU A 252 -2.81 25.00 -14.01
CA LEU A 252 -3.74 24.00 -14.54
C LEU A 252 -4.14 22.99 -13.46
N LEU A 253 -3.18 22.53 -12.64
CA LEU A 253 -3.49 21.56 -11.59
C LEU A 253 -4.39 22.13 -10.50
N HIS A 254 -4.17 23.38 -10.06
CA HIS A 254 -5.05 24.08 -9.12
C HIS A 254 -6.44 24.33 -9.69
N GLU A 255 -6.56 24.45 -11.02
CA GLU A 255 -7.86 24.61 -11.67
C GLU A 255 -8.66 23.31 -11.77
N CYS A 256 -7.96 22.17 -11.83
CA CYS A 256 -8.57 20.89 -12.17
C CYS A 256 -8.72 19.91 -11.00
N PHE A 257 -7.91 20.03 -9.94
CA PHE A 257 -7.81 19.03 -8.87
C PHE A 257 -7.89 19.64 -7.46
N ASP A 258 -8.46 18.87 -6.52
CA ASP A 258 -8.43 19.19 -5.10
C ASP A 258 -7.05 18.91 -4.50
N LEU A 259 -6.21 19.94 -4.52
CA LEU A 259 -4.83 19.89 -4.01
C LEU A 259 -4.71 20.30 -2.53
N GLY A 260 -5.84 20.56 -1.85
CA GLY A 260 -5.87 20.94 -0.43
C GLY A 260 -5.05 20.01 0.47
N PRO A 261 -5.25 18.67 0.40
CA PRO A 261 -4.50 17.71 1.21
C PRO A 261 -2.98 17.71 1.01
N PHE A 262 -2.49 18.31 -0.09
CA PHE A 262 -1.07 18.37 -0.46
C PHE A 262 -0.53 19.79 -0.42
N HIS A 263 -1.24 20.71 0.24
CA HIS A 263 -0.90 22.14 0.31
C HIS A 263 -0.63 22.76 -1.07
N GLY A 264 -1.42 22.38 -2.07
CA GLY A 264 -1.26 22.90 -3.44
C GLY A 264 0.05 22.51 -4.13
N PHE A 265 0.78 21.53 -3.58
CA PHE A 265 2.17 21.19 -3.95
C PHE A 265 3.20 22.30 -3.69
N CYS A 266 2.89 23.23 -2.80
CA CYS A 266 3.78 24.33 -2.41
C CYS A 266 4.33 24.14 -1.00
N ILE A 267 5.45 24.79 -0.71
CA ILE A 267 5.92 24.94 0.68
C ILE A 267 4.96 25.88 1.41
N PRO A 268 4.51 25.59 2.65
CA PRO A 268 3.65 26.49 3.39
C PRO A 268 4.22 27.89 3.55
N HIS A 269 3.39 28.91 3.29
CA HIS A 269 3.77 30.32 3.34
C HIS A 269 2.77 31.13 4.20
N PRO A 270 3.23 32.12 5.01
CA PRO A 270 2.34 32.90 5.88
C PRO A 270 1.23 33.68 5.16
N GLU A 271 1.40 33.95 3.86
CA GLU A 271 0.45 34.68 3.03
C GLU A 271 -0.49 33.75 2.22
N ASP A 272 -0.52 32.46 2.53
CA ASP A 272 -1.46 31.51 1.95
C ASP A 272 -2.90 31.84 2.37
N ILE A 273 -3.83 31.75 1.43
CA ILE A 273 -5.26 31.95 1.68
C ILE A 273 -5.93 30.59 1.56
N LEU A 274 -6.10 29.91 2.69
CA LEU A 274 -6.60 28.52 2.76
C LEU A 274 -8.08 28.42 3.14
N GLU A 275 -8.64 29.47 3.72
CA GLU A 275 -10.03 29.55 4.11
C GLU A 275 -10.74 30.70 3.37
N PRO A 276 -12.04 30.55 3.06
CA PRO A 276 -12.82 31.65 2.53
C PRO A 276 -12.82 32.81 3.53
N PRO A 277 -12.69 34.07 3.06
CA PRO A 277 -12.79 35.23 3.93
C PRO A 277 -14.13 35.21 4.64
N LYS A 278 -14.10 35.24 5.99
CA LYS A 278 -15.31 35.29 6.82
C LYS A 278 -16.11 36.52 6.44
N GLU A 279 -17.34 36.34 5.96
CA GLU A 279 -18.23 37.47 5.66
C GLU A 279 -18.40 38.34 6.92
N PRO A 280 -18.31 39.67 6.80
CA PRO A 280 -18.61 40.55 7.92
C PRO A 280 -20.08 40.36 8.30
N ARG A 281 -20.33 39.88 9.53
CA ARG A 281 -21.67 39.81 10.11
C ARG A 281 -22.33 41.18 9.99
N SER A 282 -23.25 41.33 9.06
CA SER A 282 -24.00 42.57 8.85
C SER A 282 -24.73 42.92 10.15
N ALA A 283 -24.32 44.02 10.77
CA ALA A 283 -25.03 44.63 11.88
C ALA A 283 -26.49 44.90 11.46
N GLY A 284 -27.43 44.58 12.35
CA GLY A 284 -28.85 44.47 12.06
C GLY A 284 -29.46 45.69 11.36
N MET A 285 -30.22 45.42 10.30
CA MET A 285 -31.20 46.38 9.76
C MET A 285 -32.57 46.10 10.37
N VAL A 286 -33.01 47.07 11.17
CA VAL A 286 -34.34 47.16 11.78
C VAL A 286 -35.40 47.21 10.68
N ALA A 287 -36.32 46.26 10.69
CA ALA A 287 -37.51 46.29 9.85
C ALA A 287 -38.40 47.49 10.23
N THR A 288 -38.57 48.44 9.31
CA THR A 288 -39.63 49.45 9.40
C THR A 288 -40.62 49.21 8.26
N GLN A 289 -41.87 48.94 8.66
CA GLN A 289 -43.02 48.74 7.79
C GLN A 289 -43.36 50.03 7.03
N GLY A 290 -43.54 49.94 5.71
CA GLY A 290 -44.06 51.01 4.86
C GLY A 290 -45.00 50.44 3.81
N ARG A 291 -46.28 50.84 3.87
CA ARG A 291 -47.41 50.31 3.12
C ARG A 291 -47.38 50.64 1.62
N HIS A 292 -47.86 49.68 0.82
CA HIS A 292 -48.24 49.80 -0.58
C HIS A 292 -49.35 50.83 -0.83
N LEU A 293 -49.26 51.57 -1.94
CA LEU A 293 -50.40 52.00 -2.76
C LEU A 293 -49.93 52.23 -4.21
N MET A 294 -50.61 51.55 -5.13
CA MET A 294 -50.46 51.60 -6.59
C MET A 294 -51.55 52.52 -7.18
N THR A 295 -51.24 53.32 -8.20
CA THR A 295 -52.15 53.63 -9.34
C THR A 295 -51.45 54.46 -10.47
N GLY A 296 -51.67 54.07 -11.74
CA GLY A 296 -51.80 54.99 -12.90
C GLY A 296 -50.71 55.02 -13.99
N LEU A 297 -50.96 54.38 -15.14
CA LEU A 297 -50.24 54.37 -16.45
C LEU A 297 -50.54 55.65 -17.32
N PRO A 298 -50.04 55.81 -18.58
CA PRO A 298 -48.72 55.56 -19.22
C PRO A 298 -48.23 56.75 -20.11
N LEU A 299 -46.99 56.71 -20.67
CA LEU A 299 -46.61 57.29 -22.00
C LEU A 299 -45.13 57.02 -22.39
N GLU A 300 -44.94 56.09 -23.34
CA GLU A 300 -44.02 56.06 -24.51
C GLU A 300 -42.48 56.27 -24.40
N PRO A 301 -41.69 55.76 -25.39
CA PRO A 301 -40.52 54.91 -25.14
C PRO A 301 -39.19 55.59 -25.47
N SER A 302 -38.09 55.12 -24.87
CA SER A 302 -36.80 55.12 -25.57
C SER A 302 -35.74 54.22 -24.91
N PHE A 303 -34.93 53.64 -25.80
CA PHE A 303 -33.62 53.02 -25.62
C PHE A 303 -33.51 51.60 -25.02
N SER A 304 -33.29 50.69 -25.97
CA SER A 304 -32.47 49.48 -25.92
C SER A 304 -31.41 49.44 -24.80
N LEU A 305 -31.48 48.39 -23.99
CA LEU A 305 -30.32 47.54 -23.71
C LEU A 305 -30.85 46.12 -23.42
N LEU A 306 -30.38 45.14 -24.18
CA LEU A 306 -30.55 43.72 -23.86
C LEU A 306 -29.94 43.48 -22.48
N ALA A 307 -30.79 43.44 -21.45
CA ALA A 307 -30.45 42.86 -20.17
C ALA A 307 -30.20 41.37 -20.40
N SER A 308 -28.94 41.01 -20.62
CA SER A 308 -28.48 39.66 -20.35
C SER A 308 -28.84 39.35 -18.91
N ILE A 309 -29.79 38.43 -18.75
CA ILE A 309 -30.16 37.81 -17.48
C ILE A 309 -28.87 37.27 -16.88
N LEU A 310 -28.31 37.99 -15.91
CA LEU A 310 -27.32 37.44 -15.01
C LEU A 310 -28.08 36.43 -14.17
N LEU A 311 -27.97 35.15 -14.55
CA LEU A 311 -28.16 34.06 -13.60
C LEU A 311 -27.28 34.37 -12.39
N PRO A 312 -27.74 34.15 -11.15
CA PRO A 312 -26.86 34.25 -10.01
C PRO A 312 -25.67 33.32 -10.28
N GLU A 313 -24.46 33.87 -10.33
CA GLU A 313 -23.25 33.05 -10.29
C GLU A 313 -23.39 32.14 -9.09
N GLU A 314 -23.37 30.82 -9.33
CA GLU A 314 -23.23 29.89 -8.22
C GLU A 314 -22.01 30.32 -7.41
N PRO A 315 -22.08 30.36 -6.07
CA PRO A 315 -20.94 30.80 -5.28
C PRO A 315 -19.76 29.91 -5.63
N GLY A 316 -18.79 30.47 -6.37
CA GLY A 316 -17.63 29.74 -6.84
C GLY A 316 -16.98 29.06 -5.65
N ARG A 317 -16.86 27.72 -5.72
CA ARG A 317 -16.21 26.92 -4.68
C ARG A 317 -14.87 27.58 -4.36
N PHE A 318 -14.69 28.00 -3.11
CA PHE A 318 -13.48 28.68 -2.69
C PHE A 318 -12.25 27.84 -3.06
N ARG A 319 -11.36 28.41 -3.87
CA ARG A 319 -10.10 27.78 -4.28
C ARG A 319 -8.96 28.40 -3.46
N PRO A 320 -8.23 27.61 -2.67
CA PRO A 320 -7.09 28.12 -1.92
C PRO A 320 -6.04 28.77 -2.82
N VAL A 321 -5.38 29.81 -2.33
CA VAL A 321 -4.27 30.49 -3.02
C VAL A 321 -2.98 30.21 -2.26
N TYR A 322 -2.05 29.54 -2.93
CA TYR A 322 -0.74 29.20 -2.39
C TYR A 322 0.32 30.16 -2.93
N ARG A 323 1.13 30.73 -2.03
CA ARG A 323 2.19 31.70 -2.37
C ARG A 323 3.61 31.16 -2.18
N GLY A 324 3.76 30.01 -1.54
CA GLY A 324 5.07 29.38 -1.38
C GLY A 324 5.61 28.77 -2.67
N ASP A 325 6.91 28.46 -2.63
CA ASP A 325 7.62 27.86 -3.75
C ASP A 325 7.09 26.46 -4.11
N ALA A 326 7.11 26.14 -5.40
CA ALA A 326 6.71 24.84 -5.91
C ALA A 326 7.61 23.73 -5.35
N SER A 327 7.03 22.74 -4.68
CA SER A 327 7.72 21.58 -4.10
C SER A 327 7.43 20.29 -4.87
N VAL A 328 7.17 20.38 -6.17
CA VAL A 328 6.83 19.23 -7.03
C VAL A 328 7.73 19.09 -8.25
N PHE A 329 7.88 17.84 -8.70
CA PHE A 329 8.32 17.45 -10.05
C PHE A 329 7.40 16.35 -10.58
N CYS A 330 7.41 16.11 -11.90
CA CYS A 330 6.59 15.09 -12.54
C CYS A 330 7.42 13.99 -13.22
N ILE A 331 6.86 12.79 -13.29
CA ILE A 331 7.31 11.71 -14.18
C ILE A 331 6.66 11.95 -15.54
N GLN A 332 7.49 12.13 -16.56
CA GLN A 332 7.04 12.34 -17.94
C GLN A 332 6.94 11.03 -18.71
N LEU A 333 7.90 10.13 -18.47
CA LEU A 333 7.98 8.84 -19.14
C LEU A 333 8.52 7.80 -18.17
N PHE A 334 7.93 6.60 -18.18
CA PHE A 334 8.35 5.50 -17.34
C PHE A 334 8.20 4.17 -18.08
N CYS A 335 9.22 3.34 -18.04
CA CYS A 335 9.14 1.94 -18.47
C CYS A 335 10.04 1.07 -17.60
N ILE A 336 9.70 -0.20 -17.47
CA ILE A 336 10.52 -1.19 -16.77
C ILE A 336 10.16 -2.57 -17.32
N ASP A 337 11.15 -3.44 -17.46
CA ASP A 337 10.89 -4.83 -17.84
C ASP A 337 9.99 -5.51 -16.78
N GLU A 338 8.97 -6.25 -17.25
CA GLU A 338 7.96 -6.95 -16.43
C GLU A 338 8.55 -7.87 -15.35
N LYS A 339 9.79 -8.35 -15.55
CA LYS A 339 10.51 -9.15 -14.56
C LYS A 339 10.80 -8.36 -13.29
N TYR A 340 11.01 -7.04 -13.41
CA TYR A 340 11.44 -6.13 -12.35
C TYR A 340 10.38 -5.10 -11.95
N GLU A 341 9.20 -5.10 -12.59
CA GLU A 341 8.12 -4.12 -12.37
C GLU A 341 7.75 -3.90 -10.89
N ALA A 342 7.70 -4.98 -10.10
CA ALA A 342 7.40 -4.96 -8.66
C ALA A 342 8.40 -4.13 -7.82
N ARG A 343 9.53 -3.72 -8.41
CA ARG A 343 10.59 -2.93 -7.78
C ARG A 343 10.75 -1.53 -8.40
N SER A 344 9.78 -1.10 -9.19
CA SER A 344 9.71 0.24 -9.75
C SER A 344 9.83 1.37 -8.70
N LEU A 345 9.41 1.15 -7.45
CA LEU A 345 9.56 2.13 -6.37
C LEU A 345 11.03 2.46 -6.04
N ASP A 346 11.98 1.58 -6.37
CA ASP A 346 13.41 1.80 -6.09
C ASP A 346 13.95 3.04 -6.82
N PHE A 347 13.37 3.42 -7.97
CA PHE A 347 13.72 4.65 -8.69
C PHE A 347 13.56 5.90 -7.81
N MET A 348 12.54 5.91 -6.96
CA MET A 348 12.11 7.12 -6.25
C MET A 348 13.19 7.65 -5.32
N ASN A 349 13.95 6.79 -4.63
CA ASN A 349 15.04 7.22 -3.75
C ASN A 349 16.09 8.04 -4.52
N PHE A 350 16.50 7.55 -5.69
CA PHE A 350 17.48 8.23 -6.53
C PHE A 350 16.89 9.52 -7.12
N VAL A 351 15.67 9.46 -7.65
CA VAL A 351 15.00 10.62 -8.27
C VAL A 351 14.80 11.77 -7.28
N PHE A 352 14.36 11.51 -6.05
CA PHE A 352 14.25 12.56 -5.03
C PHE A 352 15.62 13.12 -4.62
N SER A 353 16.71 12.35 -4.75
CA SER A 353 18.06 12.87 -4.51
C SER A 353 18.52 13.88 -5.56
N LEU A 354 17.97 13.81 -6.78
CA LEU A 354 18.23 14.78 -7.85
C LEU A 354 17.50 16.11 -7.60
N PHE A 355 16.41 16.10 -6.82
CA PHE A 355 15.59 17.27 -6.51
C PHE A 355 15.45 17.49 -4.99
N PRO A 356 16.52 17.92 -4.28
CA PRO A 356 16.53 17.96 -2.82
C PRO A 356 15.49 18.89 -2.18
N GLY A 357 15.03 19.93 -2.90
CA GLY A 357 14.00 20.88 -2.44
C GLY A 357 12.55 20.52 -2.80
N LYS A 358 12.32 19.36 -3.45
CA LYS A 358 10.99 18.92 -3.86
C LYS A 358 10.51 17.78 -2.96
N ASN A 359 9.27 17.89 -2.48
CA ASN A 359 8.65 16.91 -1.60
C ASN A 359 7.60 16.06 -2.30
N PHE A 360 7.15 16.45 -3.48
CA PHE A 360 6.12 15.74 -4.24
C PHE A 360 6.65 15.29 -5.60
N CYS A 361 6.33 14.06 -5.95
CA CYS A 361 6.42 13.52 -7.30
C CYS A 361 5.00 13.30 -7.82
N ILE A 362 4.70 13.73 -9.05
CA ILE A 362 3.41 13.49 -9.68
C ILE A 362 3.55 12.70 -10.98
N ILE A 363 2.51 11.96 -11.33
CA ILE A 363 2.37 11.34 -12.64
C ILE A 363 0.92 11.53 -13.11
N SER A 364 0.77 11.93 -14.36
CA SER A 364 -0.52 12.05 -15.02
C SER A 364 -0.67 10.92 -16.02
N VAL A 365 -1.77 10.18 -15.93
CA VAL A 365 -2.08 9.07 -16.85
C VAL A 365 -3.50 9.21 -17.38
N PRO A 366 -3.79 8.75 -18.61
CA PRO A 366 -5.16 8.72 -19.12
C PRO A 366 -6.09 7.91 -18.20
N GLN A 367 -7.36 8.33 -18.05
CA GLN A 367 -8.34 7.76 -17.09
C GLN A 367 -8.63 6.25 -17.23
N LEU A 368 -8.30 5.64 -18.37
CA LEU A 368 -8.53 4.22 -18.63
C LEU A 368 -7.25 3.38 -18.54
N THR A 369 -6.14 3.99 -18.12
CA THR A 369 -4.86 3.30 -17.95
C THR A 369 -4.95 2.38 -16.73
N PRO A 370 -4.68 1.07 -16.87
CA PRO A 370 -4.60 0.17 -15.72
C PRO A 370 -3.49 0.61 -14.74
N GLU A 371 -3.73 0.44 -13.43
CA GLU A 371 -2.71 0.72 -12.42
C GLU A 371 -1.56 -0.29 -12.50
N PHE A 372 -0.37 0.20 -12.85
CA PHE A 372 0.88 -0.56 -12.82
C PHE A 372 1.60 -0.43 -11.47
N ALA A 373 2.59 -1.29 -11.23
CA ALA A 373 3.19 -1.47 -9.89
C ALA A 373 3.69 -0.17 -9.23
N LEU A 374 4.22 0.79 -9.99
CA LEU A 374 4.69 2.07 -9.45
C LEU A 374 3.52 2.91 -8.92
N ILE A 375 2.47 3.08 -9.74
CA ILE A 375 1.30 3.92 -9.44
C ILE A 375 0.52 3.41 -8.22
N GLN A 376 0.54 2.12 -7.96
CA GLN A 376 -0.09 1.54 -6.75
C GLN A 376 0.48 2.10 -5.44
N ASN A 377 1.66 2.72 -5.48
CA ASN A 377 2.27 3.40 -4.32
C ASN A 377 1.88 4.89 -4.20
N PHE A 378 1.22 5.45 -5.22
CA PHE A 378 0.84 6.86 -5.29
C PHE A 378 -0.61 7.05 -4.82
N VAL A 379 -0.94 8.26 -4.42
CA VAL A 379 -2.31 8.67 -4.07
C VAL A 379 -2.97 9.30 -5.28
N LYS A 380 -4.09 8.72 -5.73
CA LYS A 380 -4.95 9.36 -6.74
C LYS A 380 -5.58 10.63 -6.16
N VAL A 381 -5.43 11.73 -6.87
CA VAL A 381 -6.00 13.04 -6.52
C VAL A 381 -7.42 13.13 -7.06
N ILE A 382 -8.30 13.77 -6.28
CA ILE A 382 -9.71 13.94 -6.66
C ILE A 382 -9.81 15.15 -7.61
N PRO A 383 -10.31 14.97 -8.85
CA PRO A 383 -10.61 16.10 -9.73
C PRO A 383 -11.82 16.90 -9.21
N PHE A 384 -11.90 18.18 -9.54
CA PHE A 384 -13.12 18.95 -9.32
C PHE A 384 -14.22 18.54 -10.31
N ASP A 385 -15.48 18.81 -9.95
CA ASP A 385 -16.65 18.44 -10.77
C ASP A 385 -16.68 19.14 -12.15
N ASP A 386 -16.02 20.30 -12.26
CA ASP A 386 -15.85 21.08 -13.49
C ASP A 386 -14.60 20.70 -14.31
N CYS A 387 -13.81 19.72 -13.84
CA CYS A 387 -12.61 19.28 -14.53
C CYS A 387 -12.93 18.55 -15.84
N THR A 388 -12.40 19.07 -16.95
CA THR A 388 -12.56 18.49 -18.30
C THR A 388 -11.38 17.62 -18.72
N LEU A 389 -10.33 17.51 -17.88
CA LEU A 389 -9.16 16.70 -18.19
C LEU A 389 -9.51 15.22 -18.14
N GLN A 390 -9.23 14.50 -19.22
CA GLN A 390 -9.38 13.04 -19.31
C GLN A 390 -8.18 12.27 -18.72
N HIS A 391 -7.53 12.86 -17.72
CA HIS A 391 -6.36 12.30 -17.07
C HIS A 391 -6.57 12.21 -15.56
N ASP A 392 -6.09 11.12 -14.99
CA ASP A 392 -5.95 10.95 -13.56
C ASP A 392 -4.58 11.47 -13.11
N LEU A 393 -4.57 12.18 -11.98
CA LEU A 393 -3.36 12.68 -11.34
C LEU A 393 -3.04 11.83 -10.11
N TYR A 394 -1.81 11.35 -10.05
CA TYR A 394 -1.29 10.56 -8.94
C TYR A 394 -0.12 11.30 -8.27
N VAL A 395 -0.06 11.24 -6.94
CA VAL A 395 0.94 11.96 -6.12
C VAL A 395 1.68 10.99 -5.22
N PHE A 396 3.01 11.11 -5.16
CA PHE A 396 3.86 10.46 -4.18
C PHE A 396 4.63 11.51 -3.37
N HIS A 397 4.53 11.44 -2.06
CA HIS A 397 5.26 12.33 -1.16
C HIS A 397 6.59 11.70 -0.75
N ARG A 398 7.64 12.51 -0.61
CA ARG A 398 8.99 12.08 -0.25
C ARG A 398 9.04 11.27 1.05
N ALA A 399 8.22 11.62 2.04
CA ALA A 399 8.13 10.86 3.28
C ALA A 399 7.65 9.41 3.06
N GLY A 400 6.97 9.12 1.95
CA GLY A 400 6.61 7.76 1.59
C GLY A 400 7.80 6.84 1.29
N LEU A 401 9.03 7.38 1.21
CA LEU A 401 10.25 6.57 1.10
C LEU A 401 10.69 5.94 2.43
N PHE A 402 10.16 6.42 3.57
CA PHE A 402 10.56 5.89 4.88
C PHE A 402 10.04 4.47 5.08
N LYS A 403 10.95 3.50 5.09
CA LYS A 403 10.66 2.08 5.36
C LYS A 403 10.56 1.71 6.83
N SER A 404 10.57 2.70 7.72
CA SER A 404 10.63 2.53 9.19
C SER A 404 9.27 2.74 9.86
N ILE A 405 8.17 2.51 9.15
CA ILE A 405 6.84 2.57 9.75
C ILE A 405 6.69 1.46 10.79
N THR A 406 6.27 1.87 11.99
CA THR A 406 5.98 0.95 13.09
C THR A 406 4.54 1.13 13.52
N VAL A 407 3.91 0.02 13.91
CA VAL A 407 2.53 0.02 14.40
C VAL A 407 2.53 -0.54 15.81
N ARG A 408 1.81 0.13 16.71
CA ARG A 408 1.70 -0.27 18.12
C ARG A 408 0.34 0.13 18.68
N LEU A 409 0.01 -0.42 19.84
CA LEU A 409 -1.12 0.06 20.63
C LEU A 409 -0.90 1.53 21.02
N ALA A 410 -1.98 2.31 20.96
CA ALA A 410 -1.98 3.70 21.38
C ALA A 410 -1.74 3.81 22.90
N ASN A 411 -1.15 4.92 23.31
CA ASN A 411 -1.02 5.30 24.71
C ASN A 411 -1.37 6.78 24.91
N ARG A 412 -1.42 7.22 26.18
CA ARG A 412 -1.83 8.59 26.54
C ARG A 412 -0.91 9.69 25.99
N ALA A 413 0.35 9.39 25.70
CA ALA A 413 1.29 10.35 25.13
C ALA A 413 1.07 10.59 23.63
N ASP A 414 0.31 9.73 22.95
CA ASP A 414 0.05 9.85 21.51
C ASP A 414 -1.05 10.87 21.17
N THR A 415 -1.89 11.26 22.15
CA THR A 415 -3.03 12.16 21.94
C THR A 415 -2.67 13.44 21.19
N PRO A 416 -1.61 14.19 21.55
CA PRO A 416 -1.25 15.41 20.82
C PRO A 416 -0.86 15.14 19.35
N GLY A 417 -0.17 14.03 19.09
CA GLY A 417 0.20 13.63 17.72
C GLY A 417 -1.02 13.24 16.88
N VAL A 418 -2.00 12.58 17.50
CA VAL A 418 -3.29 12.26 16.87
C VAL A 418 -4.10 13.52 16.59
N GLU A 419 -4.18 14.47 17.53
CA GLU A 419 -4.86 15.75 17.31
C GLU A 419 -4.26 16.51 16.12
N GLN A 420 -2.93 16.54 16.00
CA GLN A 420 -2.26 17.16 14.86
C GLN A 420 -2.62 16.46 13.54
N LEU A 421 -2.61 15.12 13.51
CA LEU A 421 -2.98 14.32 12.34
C LEU A 421 -4.43 14.58 11.90
N LEU A 422 -5.34 14.76 12.85
CA LEU A 422 -6.78 14.89 12.59
C LEU A 422 -7.23 16.34 12.40
N SER A 423 -6.36 17.33 12.60
CA SER A 423 -6.70 18.76 12.58
C SER A 423 -7.47 19.23 11.35
N SER A 424 -7.26 18.59 10.19
CA SER A 424 -7.93 18.91 8.93
C SER A 424 -9.18 18.04 8.63
N LEU A 425 -9.56 17.11 9.51
CA LEU A 425 -10.64 16.15 9.28
C LEU A 425 -11.93 16.57 9.99
N MET A 426 -13.07 16.45 9.28
CA MET A 426 -14.40 16.80 9.80
C MET A 426 -14.87 15.92 10.96
N LEU A 427 -14.42 14.65 11.02
CA LEU A 427 -14.80 13.67 12.05
C LEU A 427 -13.72 13.52 13.15
N SER A 428 -12.82 14.50 13.27
CA SER A 428 -11.72 14.47 14.23
C SER A 428 -12.18 14.30 15.68
N GLN A 429 -13.29 14.94 16.06
CA GLN A 429 -13.81 14.89 17.42
C GLN A 429 -14.21 13.47 17.87
N SER A 430 -14.93 12.72 17.03
CA SER A 430 -15.39 11.36 17.38
C SER A 430 -14.21 10.39 17.57
N ILE A 431 -13.14 10.54 16.77
CA ILE A 431 -11.93 9.72 16.91
C ILE A 431 -11.22 10.03 18.22
N LEU A 432 -11.14 11.31 18.61
CA LEU A 432 -10.50 11.74 19.86
C LEU A 432 -11.30 11.28 21.10
N GLU A 433 -12.62 11.32 21.04
CA GLU A 433 -13.50 10.81 22.10
C GLU A 433 -13.30 9.29 22.31
N ASP A 434 -13.27 8.51 21.24
CA ASP A 434 -13.00 7.07 21.31
C ASP A 434 -11.57 6.75 21.80
N LEU A 435 -10.58 7.56 21.41
CA LEU A 435 -9.22 7.43 21.92
C LEU A 435 -9.14 7.73 23.43
N ALA A 436 -9.87 8.75 23.89
CA ALA A 436 -9.97 9.06 25.31
C ALA A 436 -10.62 7.90 26.09
N GLN A 437 -11.72 7.34 25.57
CA GLN A 437 -12.39 6.17 26.14
C GLN A 437 -11.46 4.96 26.23
N TYR A 438 -10.65 4.72 25.20
CA TYR A 438 -9.63 3.66 25.21
C TYR A 438 -8.58 3.89 26.31
N ASN A 439 -8.09 5.12 26.45
CA ASN A 439 -7.08 5.49 27.43
C ASN A 439 -7.57 5.43 28.89
N GLU A 440 -8.88 5.53 29.12
CA GLU A 440 -9.51 5.44 30.43
C GLU A 440 -9.91 4.02 30.82
N ALA A 441 -10.69 3.35 29.97
CA ALA A 441 -11.38 2.11 30.33
C ALA A 441 -11.06 0.91 29.42
N ARG A 442 -10.49 1.13 28.23
CA ARG A 442 -10.26 0.09 27.18
C ARG A 442 -11.53 -0.68 26.79
N ARG A 443 -12.70 -0.14 27.10
CA ARG A 443 -14.02 -0.71 26.84
C ARG A 443 -15.01 0.43 26.67
N ASP A 444 -16.00 0.20 25.83
CA ASP A 444 -17.16 1.09 25.72
C ASP A 444 -18.07 0.97 26.96
N PRO A 445 -19.00 1.93 27.18
CA PRO A 445 -19.95 1.88 28.30
C PRO A 445 -20.85 0.64 28.35
N ASP A 446 -21.06 -0.01 27.20
CA ASP A 446 -21.79 -1.28 27.07
C ASP A 446 -20.94 -2.52 27.45
N GLY A 447 -19.65 -2.33 27.74
CA GLY A 447 -18.69 -3.36 28.10
C GLY A 447 -17.90 -3.95 26.92
N THR A 448 -18.18 -3.51 25.69
CA THR A 448 -17.51 -3.98 24.47
C THR A 448 -16.02 -3.63 24.50
N PRO A 449 -15.10 -4.60 24.32
CA PRO A 449 -13.66 -4.33 24.26
C PRO A 449 -13.29 -3.39 23.11
N LEU A 450 -12.45 -2.40 23.44
CA LEU A 450 -11.98 -1.35 22.54
C LEU A 450 -10.45 -1.41 22.45
N GLN A 451 -9.91 -1.31 21.23
CA GLN A 451 -8.47 -1.24 20.99
C GLN A 451 -8.15 -0.10 20.04
N ALA A 452 -7.16 0.73 20.40
CA ALA A 452 -6.65 1.79 19.55
C ALA A 452 -5.19 1.52 19.16
N PHE A 453 -4.85 1.82 17.92
CA PHE A 453 -3.52 1.61 17.34
C PHE A 453 -3.04 2.90 16.70
N VAL A 454 -1.74 3.16 16.80
CA VAL A 454 -1.07 4.26 16.11
C VAL A 454 -0.01 3.70 15.18
N ALA A 455 0.11 4.34 14.02
CA ALA A 455 1.22 4.16 13.10
C ALA A 455 2.19 5.32 13.27
N GLU A 456 3.48 5.00 13.43
CA GLU A 456 4.53 5.96 13.76
C GLU A 456 5.69 5.85 12.76
N VAL A 457 6.15 7.00 12.27
CA VAL A 457 7.33 7.13 11.41
C VAL A 457 8.19 8.27 11.97
N ALA A 458 9.46 7.98 12.27
CA ALA A 458 10.41 8.96 12.83
C ALA A 458 9.84 9.73 14.03
N GLU A 459 9.27 9.00 15.01
CA GLU A 459 8.66 9.55 16.24
C GLU A 459 7.42 10.42 16.03
N GLN A 460 6.91 10.52 14.79
CA GLN A 460 5.67 11.22 14.48
C GLN A 460 4.52 10.23 14.26
N VAL A 461 3.38 10.50 14.89
CA VAL A 461 2.14 9.76 14.62
C VAL A 461 1.63 10.12 13.22
N VAL A 462 1.58 9.14 12.33
CA VAL A 462 1.14 9.30 10.94
C VAL A 462 -0.19 8.60 10.66
N GLY A 463 -0.67 7.76 11.57
CA GLY A 463 -1.95 7.07 11.43
C GLY A 463 -2.56 6.68 12.77
N ILE A 464 -3.88 6.54 12.80
CA ILE A 464 -4.66 6.03 13.92
C ILE A 464 -5.75 5.08 13.43
N ALA A 465 -5.97 4.00 14.18
CA ALA A 465 -7.11 3.12 13.99
C ALA A 465 -7.75 2.77 15.33
N VAL A 466 -9.07 2.67 15.34
CA VAL A 466 -9.84 2.22 16.51
C VAL A 466 -10.72 1.06 16.08
N ILE A 467 -10.57 -0.07 16.77
CA ILE A 467 -11.37 -1.27 16.55
C ILE A 467 -12.12 -1.68 17.81
N ARG A 468 -13.27 -2.30 17.61
CA ARG A 468 -14.11 -2.90 18.65
C ARG A 468 -14.26 -4.39 18.38
N ASN A 469 -14.58 -5.19 19.39
CA ASN A 469 -15.03 -6.55 19.12
C ASN A 469 -16.37 -6.52 18.39
N GLU A 470 -16.52 -7.36 17.37
CA GLU A 470 -17.82 -7.51 16.69
C GLU A 470 -18.74 -8.40 17.52
N MET A 471 -19.84 -7.85 17.99
CA MET A 471 -20.79 -8.53 18.87
C MET A 471 -21.96 -9.14 18.08
N ASP A 472 -22.24 -8.63 16.88
CA ASP A 472 -23.39 -9.02 16.04
C ASP A 472 -22.96 -9.90 14.84
N ILE A 473 -21.96 -10.76 15.04
CA ILE A 473 -21.38 -11.55 13.96
C ILE A 473 -22.39 -12.52 13.30
N GLU A 474 -23.34 -13.07 14.06
CA GLU A 474 -24.42 -13.90 13.51
C GLU A 474 -25.40 -13.08 12.64
N TYR A 475 -25.62 -11.80 12.96
CA TYR A 475 -26.40 -10.90 12.12
C TYR A 475 -25.67 -10.66 10.79
N ILE A 476 -24.38 -10.34 10.85
CA ILE A 476 -23.57 -10.14 9.63
C ILE A 476 -23.58 -11.41 8.76
N ARG A 477 -23.37 -12.58 9.38
CA ARG A 477 -23.37 -13.87 8.68
C ARG A 477 -24.70 -14.21 8.00
N SER A 478 -25.82 -13.78 8.56
CA SER A 478 -27.15 -14.06 7.99
C SER A 478 -27.58 -13.07 6.89
N HIS A 479 -26.98 -11.88 6.84
CA HIS A 479 -27.37 -10.82 5.89
C HIS A 479 -26.34 -10.58 4.79
N TYR A 480 -25.10 -11.07 4.96
CA TYR A 480 -24.00 -10.92 4.01
C TYR A 480 -23.37 -12.28 3.72
N ASN A 481 -22.94 -12.49 2.48
CA ASN A 481 -22.23 -13.71 2.06
C ASN A 481 -20.77 -13.71 2.53
N ILE A 482 -20.53 -13.63 3.84
CA ILE A 482 -19.17 -13.63 4.39
C ILE A 482 -18.46 -14.97 4.17
N GLU A 483 -19.21 -16.07 4.04
CA GLU A 483 -18.68 -17.42 3.79
C GLU A 483 -18.07 -17.57 2.39
N ASP A 484 -18.31 -16.63 1.47
CA ASP A 484 -17.62 -16.57 0.17
C ASP A 484 -16.16 -16.07 0.31
N PHE A 485 -15.84 -15.42 1.43
CA PHE A 485 -14.53 -14.79 1.68
C PHE A 485 -13.73 -15.47 2.79
N ILE A 486 -14.40 -16.05 3.78
CA ILE A 486 -13.76 -16.71 4.93
C ILE A 486 -14.41 -18.06 5.24
N TYR A 487 -13.63 -19.00 5.75
CA TYR A 487 -14.15 -20.20 6.38
C TYR A 487 -14.61 -19.88 7.80
N PHE A 488 -15.82 -19.33 7.96
CA PHE A 488 -16.37 -18.81 9.22
C PHE A 488 -16.06 -19.67 10.46
N ASN A 489 -16.20 -20.99 10.38
CA ASN A 489 -15.96 -21.91 11.50
C ASN A 489 -14.50 -22.00 11.97
N HIS A 490 -13.56 -21.42 11.22
CA HIS A 490 -12.14 -21.34 11.53
C HIS A 490 -11.75 -20.03 12.22
N HIS A 491 -12.73 -19.16 12.48
CA HIS A 491 -12.56 -17.91 13.20
C HIS A 491 -13.33 -17.95 14.51
N GLN A 492 -12.66 -17.64 15.62
CA GLN A 492 -13.33 -17.53 16.92
C GLN A 492 -14.05 -16.18 17.04
N ARG A 493 -15.07 -16.11 17.91
CA ARG A 493 -15.90 -14.90 18.09
C ARG A 493 -15.07 -13.66 18.43
N ASP A 494 -14.04 -13.81 19.24
CA ASP A 494 -13.13 -12.73 19.63
C ASP A 494 -12.13 -12.33 18.53
N GLU A 495 -11.93 -13.17 17.51
CA GLU A 495 -11.08 -12.85 16.36
C GLU A 495 -11.78 -11.94 15.33
N HIS A 496 -13.09 -11.73 15.47
CA HIS A 496 -13.89 -10.80 14.66
C HIS A 496 -13.85 -9.40 15.28
N GLY A 497 -13.29 -8.45 14.53
CA GLY A 497 -13.23 -7.05 14.92
C GLY A 497 -14.06 -6.17 13.99
N ARG A 498 -14.61 -5.09 14.54
CA ARG A 498 -15.22 -4.00 13.79
C ARG A 498 -14.21 -2.85 13.69
N LEU A 499 -13.83 -2.47 12.48
CA LEU A 499 -13.05 -1.25 12.24
C LEU A 499 -13.99 -0.06 12.35
N HIS A 500 -13.80 0.75 13.38
CA HIS A 500 -14.67 1.90 13.63
C HIS A 500 -14.08 3.18 13.04
N HIS A 501 -12.81 3.45 13.35
CA HIS A 501 -12.07 4.59 12.81
C HIS A 501 -10.78 4.13 12.13
N LEU A 502 -10.43 4.74 11.00
CA LEU A 502 -9.15 4.61 10.35
C LEU A 502 -8.78 5.93 9.70
N ALA A 503 -7.67 6.53 10.14
CA ALA A 503 -7.09 7.70 9.51
C ALA A 503 -5.59 7.46 9.31
N LEU A 504 -5.09 7.81 8.12
CA LEU A 504 -3.69 7.69 7.77
C LEU A 504 -3.29 8.90 6.93
N ASN A 505 -2.15 9.50 7.24
CA ASN A 505 -1.61 10.61 6.48
C ASN A 505 -1.44 10.15 5.00
N PRO A 506 -1.96 10.90 4.01
CA PRO A 506 -1.91 10.54 2.60
C PRO A 506 -0.50 10.17 2.09
N ALA A 507 0.55 10.78 2.65
CA ALA A 507 1.95 10.46 2.31
C ALA A 507 2.32 8.99 2.53
N PHE A 508 1.63 8.30 3.44
CA PHE A 508 1.87 6.90 3.81
C PHE A 508 0.75 5.97 3.34
N ARG A 509 -0.13 6.40 2.42
CA ARG A 509 -1.28 5.61 1.95
C ARG A 509 -0.90 4.22 1.45
N HIS A 510 0.25 4.05 0.81
CA HIS A 510 0.73 2.74 0.34
C HIS A 510 0.95 1.74 1.49
N TYR A 511 1.18 2.21 2.72
CA TYR A 511 1.26 1.37 3.92
C TYR A 511 -0.10 0.98 4.52
N THR A 512 -1.24 1.35 3.92
CA THR A 512 -2.58 1.01 4.47
C THR A 512 -2.76 -0.50 4.67
N LYS A 513 -2.31 -1.32 3.70
CA LYS A 513 -2.35 -2.79 3.81
C LYS A 513 -1.51 -3.31 4.97
N PHE A 514 -0.31 -2.74 5.14
CA PHE A 514 0.57 -3.08 6.26
C PHE A 514 -0.05 -2.66 7.60
N PHE A 515 -0.63 -1.46 7.68
CA PHE A 515 -1.28 -0.98 8.89
C PHE A 515 -2.45 -1.89 9.31
N LEU A 516 -3.31 -2.28 8.37
CA LEU A 516 -4.41 -3.22 8.62
C LEU A 516 -3.90 -4.61 9.06
N LYS A 517 -2.83 -5.11 8.43
CA LYS A 517 -2.20 -6.37 8.81
C LYS A 517 -1.68 -6.32 10.25
N GLU A 518 -1.03 -5.23 10.64
CA GLU A 518 -0.54 -5.05 12.01
C GLU A 518 -1.66 -4.89 13.03
N ILE A 519 -2.76 -4.21 12.66
CA ILE A 519 -3.97 -4.13 13.51
C ILE A 519 -4.52 -5.54 13.77
N LEU A 520 -4.58 -6.40 12.74
CA LEU A 520 -4.98 -7.80 12.90
C LEU A 520 -4.03 -8.55 13.84
N ARG A 521 -2.72 -8.48 13.58
CA ARG A 521 -1.69 -9.17 14.38
C ARG A 521 -1.70 -8.74 15.84
N LEU A 522 -1.63 -7.43 16.11
CA LEU A 522 -1.56 -6.87 17.47
C LEU A 522 -2.90 -6.89 18.20
N GLY A 523 -4.02 -6.87 17.46
CA GLY A 523 -5.37 -6.97 18.02
C GLY A 523 -5.83 -8.41 18.25
N SER A 524 -5.00 -9.40 17.90
CA SER A 524 -5.36 -10.82 17.87
C SER A 524 -6.66 -11.05 17.08
N LYS A 525 -6.83 -10.33 15.97
CA LYS A 525 -7.98 -10.41 15.07
C LYS A 525 -7.59 -11.12 13.79
N THR A 526 -8.57 -11.73 13.14
CA THR A 526 -8.38 -12.35 11.82
C THR A 526 -9.42 -11.90 10.79
N CYS A 527 -10.49 -11.23 11.24
CA CYS A 527 -11.47 -10.58 10.37
C CYS A 527 -11.74 -9.16 10.85
N LEU A 528 -11.82 -8.21 9.91
CA LEU A 528 -12.24 -6.83 10.18
C LEU A 528 -13.47 -6.48 9.35
N TYR A 529 -14.51 -5.96 9.99
CA TYR A 529 -15.74 -5.48 9.37
C TYR A 529 -15.79 -3.96 9.41
N TYR A 530 -16.07 -3.33 8.28
CA TYR A 530 -16.26 -1.89 8.17
C TYR A 530 -17.67 -1.60 7.65
N PRO A 531 -18.59 -1.10 8.50
CA PRO A 531 -19.94 -0.80 8.07
C PRO A 531 -19.96 0.47 7.21
N VAL A 532 -20.40 0.33 5.97
CA VAL A 532 -20.62 1.47 5.07
C VAL A 532 -22.10 1.84 5.13
N TYR A 533 -22.40 2.95 5.81
CA TYR A 533 -23.74 3.49 5.82
C TYR A 533 -24.00 4.27 4.53
N PRO A 534 -25.15 4.10 3.87
CA PRO A 534 -25.52 4.94 2.74
C PRO A 534 -25.54 6.39 3.22
N GLN A 535 -24.82 7.28 2.53
CA GLN A 535 -24.91 8.70 2.80
C GLN A 535 -26.36 9.12 2.54
N THR A 536 -27.07 9.53 3.59
CA THR A 536 -28.39 10.12 3.47
C THR A 536 -28.22 11.35 2.57
N ARG A 537 -28.70 11.28 1.33
CA ARG A 537 -28.89 12.48 0.53
C ARG A 537 -29.93 13.32 1.26
N GLU A 538 -29.50 14.32 2.03
CA GLU A 538 -30.38 15.40 2.46
C GLU A 538 -30.84 16.14 1.20
N GLY A 539 -31.93 15.67 0.62
CA GLY A 539 -32.35 16.07 -0.71
C GLY A 539 -33.75 15.60 -1.05
N LYS A 540 -34.74 16.31 -0.50
CA LYS A 540 -36.12 16.43 -1.00
C LYS A 540 -36.88 15.12 -1.20
N VAL A 541 -37.59 14.70 -0.15
CA VAL A 541 -38.91 14.11 -0.37
C VAL A 541 -39.90 15.27 -0.37
N ARG A 542 -40.58 15.43 -1.51
CA ARG A 542 -41.67 16.38 -1.75
C ARG A 542 -42.91 16.03 -0.93
#